data_AF-A0A3B8I4W2-F1
#
_entry.id   AF-A0A3B8I4W2-F1
#
_cell.length_a   1.000
_cell.length_b   1.000
_cell.length_c   1.000
_cell.angle_alpha   90.00
_cell.angle_beta   90.00
_cell.angle_gamma   90.00
#
_symmetry.space_group_name_H-M   'P 1'
#
loop_
_entity.id
_entity.type
_entity.pdbx_description
1 polymer ?
#
loop_
_entity_poly.entity_id
_entity_poly.type
_entity_poly.pdbx_seq_one_letter_code
_entity_poly.pdbx_strand_id
1 'polypeptide(L)'
;MKHLLLAITLALSSASFAQTESPDKTLFVYGGQVTREFIQYTADLTGKEKPKICFLPTANGDNPYYINYWYELCAGLEVVPSVMEVWINSPYQSQSWEEILTSVDAIIVGGGNTLNMLAIWQAQEIDQALEKAYEKGIVLAGGSAGSLCWFEGGTTDSRPQELSIVEGLAYLPYSHCPHYTSEESRRPLYHENILSGALSPGYACDDRAGLVFVNDRLSHGMTLDENQHSYFVTVKDGEIVEEEIEAKVME
;
A
#
# COMPACT_ATOMS: atom_id res chain seq x y z
N MET A 1 -22.48 -16.07 -75.50
CA MET A 1 -22.73 -15.56 -74.15
C MET A 1 -21.71 -16.18 -73.21
N LYS A 2 -20.61 -15.46 -72.90
CA LYS A 2 -19.60 -15.88 -71.91
C LYS A 2 -19.53 -14.77 -70.85
N HIS A 3 -19.84 -15.12 -69.61
CA HIS A 3 -19.81 -14.23 -68.46
C HIS A 3 -18.35 -13.91 -68.08
N LEU A 4 -18.04 -12.62 -67.92
CA LEU A 4 -16.78 -12.14 -67.39
C LEU A 4 -16.99 -11.82 -65.90
N LEU A 5 -16.40 -12.61 -65.01
CA LEU A 5 -16.38 -12.30 -63.58
C LEU A 5 -15.32 -11.22 -63.31
N LEU A 6 -15.74 -10.15 -62.63
CA LEU A 6 -14.86 -9.11 -62.10
C LEU A 6 -14.41 -9.54 -60.70
N ALA A 7 -13.12 -9.83 -60.52
CA ALA A 7 -12.53 -10.08 -59.21
C ALA A 7 -12.02 -8.75 -58.63
N ILE A 8 -12.68 -8.27 -57.58
CA ILE A 8 -12.21 -7.12 -56.79
C ILE A 8 -11.33 -7.67 -55.68
N THR A 9 -10.04 -7.34 -55.72
CA THR A 9 -9.08 -7.67 -54.66
C THR A 9 -9.11 -6.55 -53.62
N LEU A 10 -9.69 -6.80 -52.44
CA LEU A 10 -9.60 -5.89 -51.30
C LEU A 10 -8.27 -6.13 -50.59
N ALA A 11 -7.38 -5.14 -50.59
CA ALA A 11 -6.19 -5.13 -49.73
C ALA A 11 -6.61 -4.65 -48.34
N LEU A 12 -6.56 -5.55 -47.35
CA LEU A 12 -6.73 -5.20 -45.93
C LEU A 12 -5.38 -4.73 -45.38
N SER A 13 -5.26 -3.44 -45.08
CA SER A 13 -4.14 -2.90 -44.30
C SER A 13 -4.36 -3.21 -42.82
N SER A 14 -3.51 -4.05 -42.23
CA SER A 14 -3.48 -4.25 -40.78
C SER A 14 -2.82 -3.04 -40.11
N ALA A 15 -3.63 -2.12 -39.60
CA ALA A 15 -3.15 -1.15 -38.61
C ALA A 15 -2.89 -1.89 -37.29
N SER A 16 -1.63 -1.92 -36.86
CA SER A 16 -1.25 -2.34 -35.51
C SER A 16 -1.81 -1.29 -34.53
N PHE A 17 -2.78 -1.68 -33.71
CA PHE A 17 -3.12 -0.92 -32.52
C PHE A 17 -1.96 -1.12 -31.54
N ALA A 18 -1.24 -0.04 -31.22
CA ALA A 18 -0.36 -0.04 -30.07
C ALA A 18 -1.25 -0.21 -28.83
N GLN A 19 -1.14 -1.36 -28.16
CA GLN A 19 -1.61 -1.49 -26.79
C GLN A 19 -0.80 -0.49 -25.97
N THR A 20 -1.45 0.56 -25.48
CA THR A 20 -0.89 1.34 -24.38
C THR A 20 -0.78 0.41 -23.19
N GLU A 21 0.46 0.05 -22.81
CA GLU A 21 0.70 -0.74 -21.61
C GLU A 21 0.05 -0.03 -20.40
N SER A 22 -0.62 -0.80 -19.56
CA SER A 22 -1.13 -0.29 -18.28
C SER A 22 0.05 0.22 -17.45
N PRO A 23 -0.12 1.32 -16.69
CA PRO A 23 0.95 1.81 -15.83
C PRO A 23 1.32 0.76 -14.79
N ASP A 24 2.59 0.76 -14.37
CA ASP A 24 3.04 -0.11 -13.29
C ASP A 24 2.33 0.23 -11.99
N LYS A 25 1.88 -0.80 -11.29
CA LYS A 25 1.27 -0.67 -9.96
C LYS A 25 2.37 -0.72 -8.91
N THR A 26 2.57 0.36 -8.16
CA THR A 26 3.63 0.46 -7.14
C THR A 26 3.04 0.57 -5.75
N LEU A 27 3.54 -0.25 -4.83
CA LEU A 27 3.09 -0.29 -3.45
C LEU A 27 4.29 -0.30 -2.50
N PHE A 28 4.33 0.60 -1.53
CA PHE A 28 5.42 0.71 -0.56
C PHE A 28 4.93 0.58 0.88
N VAL A 29 5.30 -0.52 1.54
CA VAL A 29 4.90 -0.80 2.93
C VAL A 29 6.03 -0.51 3.89
N TYR A 30 5.69 0.02 5.06
CA TYR A 30 6.66 0.42 6.09
C TYR A 30 6.22 -0.01 7.48
N GLY A 31 7.10 -0.67 8.23
CA GLY A 31 6.73 -1.37 9.46
C GLY A 31 6.30 -0.44 10.60
N GLY A 32 6.74 0.82 10.59
CA GLY A 32 6.45 1.79 11.65
C GLY A 32 5.52 2.92 11.26
N GLN A 33 5.53 3.97 12.07
CA GLN A 33 4.81 5.22 11.81
C GLN A 33 5.47 6.01 10.67
N VAL A 34 4.69 6.82 9.96
CA VAL A 34 5.19 7.67 8.86
C VAL A 34 6.34 8.56 9.35
N THR A 35 7.48 8.52 8.65
CA THR A 35 8.64 9.40 8.89
C THR A 35 8.90 10.29 7.67
N ARG A 36 9.82 11.26 7.81
CA ARG A 36 10.19 12.16 6.71
C ARG A 36 10.84 11.39 5.55
N GLU A 37 11.74 10.47 5.86
CA GLU A 37 12.49 9.65 4.91
C GLU A 37 11.55 8.73 4.14
N PHE A 38 10.56 8.14 4.84
CA PHE A 38 9.52 7.34 4.21
C PHE A 38 8.66 8.17 3.22
N ILE A 39 8.32 9.41 3.57
CA ILE A 39 7.58 10.32 2.68
C ILE A 39 8.42 10.69 1.46
N GLN A 40 9.70 11.06 1.67
CA GLN A 40 10.60 11.41 0.57
C GLN A 40 10.77 10.23 -0.39
N TYR A 41 11.02 9.03 0.14
CA TYR A 41 11.16 7.85 -0.71
C TYR A 41 9.86 7.51 -1.47
N THR A 42 8.70 7.69 -0.82
CA THR A 42 7.39 7.56 -1.51
C THR A 42 7.26 8.59 -2.65
N ALA A 43 7.74 9.82 -2.45
CA ALA A 43 7.76 10.84 -3.49
C ALA A 43 8.66 10.42 -4.67
N ASP A 44 9.84 9.89 -4.38
CA ASP A 44 10.80 9.44 -5.40
C ASP A 44 10.25 8.31 -6.27
N LEU A 45 9.49 7.38 -5.67
CA LEU A 45 8.79 6.29 -6.39
C LEU A 45 7.80 6.79 -7.45
N THR A 46 7.30 8.04 -7.32
CA THR A 46 6.41 8.62 -8.33
C THR A 46 7.13 9.03 -9.62
N GLY A 47 8.46 9.20 -9.57
CA GLY A 47 9.28 9.72 -10.66
C GLY A 47 9.04 11.19 -10.99
N LYS A 48 8.36 11.95 -10.13
CA LYS A 48 8.04 13.37 -10.34
C LYS A 48 8.89 14.25 -9.43
N GLU A 49 9.27 15.43 -9.93
CA GLU A 49 10.06 16.41 -9.17
C GLU A 49 9.30 16.97 -7.96
N LYS A 50 7.97 17.13 -8.09
CA LYS A 50 7.11 17.68 -7.04
C LYS A 50 5.74 16.99 -6.98
N PRO A 51 5.67 15.73 -6.54
CA PRO A 51 4.44 14.95 -6.58
C PRO A 51 3.39 15.48 -5.60
N LYS A 52 2.13 15.33 -5.97
CA LYS A 52 0.98 15.46 -5.07
C LYS A 52 0.84 14.19 -4.24
N ILE A 53 0.90 14.31 -2.92
CA ILE A 53 0.76 13.17 -2.01
C ILE A 53 -0.44 13.39 -1.11
N CYS A 54 -1.41 12.48 -1.19
CA CYS A 54 -2.59 12.49 -0.32
C CYS A 54 -2.36 11.59 0.89
N PHE A 55 -2.53 12.14 2.09
CA PHE A 55 -2.46 11.39 3.32
C PHE A 55 -3.85 10.99 3.82
N LEU A 56 -4.00 9.71 4.21
CA LEU A 56 -5.23 9.13 4.76
C LEU A 56 -5.00 8.82 6.24
N PRO A 57 -5.52 9.67 7.15
CA PRO A 57 -5.38 9.48 8.60
C PRO A 57 -6.45 8.55 9.18
N THR A 58 -7.33 7.94 8.38
CA THR A 58 -8.54 7.23 8.87
C THR A 58 -8.29 6.24 10.01
N ALA A 59 -7.15 5.52 10.02
CA ALA A 59 -6.78 4.60 11.10
C ALA A 59 -6.72 5.26 12.49
N ASN A 60 -6.46 6.55 12.58
CA ASN A 60 -6.43 7.26 13.85
C ASN A 60 -7.70 8.10 14.13
N GLY A 61 -8.72 7.98 13.29
CA GLY A 61 -9.96 8.74 13.41
C GLY A 61 -9.84 10.20 12.99
N ASP A 62 -9.09 10.50 11.92
CA ASP A 62 -8.82 11.85 11.43
C ASP A 62 -8.28 12.78 12.53
N ASN A 63 -7.36 12.27 13.33
CA ASN A 63 -6.82 12.99 14.47
C ASN A 63 -6.07 14.25 14.00
N PRO A 64 -6.50 15.46 14.41
CA PRO A 64 -5.92 16.73 13.96
C PRO A 64 -4.44 16.87 14.34
N TYR A 65 -3.98 16.23 15.42
CA TYR A 65 -2.56 16.25 15.78
C TYR A 65 -1.71 15.48 14.78
N TYR A 66 -2.18 14.35 14.28
CA TYR A 66 -1.44 13.58 13.28
C TYR A 66 -1.51 14.23 11.90
N ILE A 67 -2.63 14.88 11.58
CA ILE A 67 -2.76 15.71 10.38
C ILE A 67 -1.74 16.85 10.40
N ASN A 68 -1.59 17.55 11.54
CA ASN A 68 -0.57 18.58 11.69
C ASN A 68 0.85 17.99 11.58
N TYR A 69 1.10 16.86 12.24
CA TYR A 69 2.38 16.16 12.16
C TYR A 69 2.75 15.74 10.73
N TRP A 70 1.77 15.30 9.93
CA TRP A 70 1.95 15.03 8.50
C TRP A 70 2.47 16.26 7.75
N TYR A 71 1.86 17.44 7.95
CA TYR A 71 2.33 18.67 7.32
C TYR A 71 3.70 19.12 7.85
N GLU A 72 4.00 18.89 9.13
CA GLU A 72 5.32 19.14 9.71
C GLU A 72 6.41 18.26 9.06
N LEU A 73 6.13 16.96 8.86
CA LEU A 73 7.05 16.05 8.19
C LEU A 73 7.29 16.45 6.72
N CYS A 74 6.24 16.89 6.03
CA CYS A 74 6.32 17.37 4.65
C CYS A 74 7.06 18.71 4.50
N ALA A 75 7.20 19.49 5.58
CA ALA A 75 7.79 20.81 5.52
C ALA A 75 9.23 20.76 5.00
N GLY A 76 9.51 21.42 3.87
CA GLY A 76 10.82 21.41 3.23
C GLY A 76 11.14 20.16 2.41
N LEU A 77 10.18 19.27 2.18
CA LEU A 77 10.24 18.30 1.08
C LEU A 77 9.65 18.93 -0.19
N GLU A 78 10.13 18.51 -1.37
CA GLU A 78 9.54 18.93 -2.65
C GLU A 78 8.29 18.11 -2.97
N VAL A 79 7.24 18.29 -2.18
CA VAL A 79 5.93 17.62 -2.37
C VAL A 79 4.80 18.63 -2.29
N VAL A 80 3.63 18.26 -2.84
CA VAL A 80 2.36 18.98 -2.62
C VAL A 80 1.50 18.11 -1.70
N PRO A 81 1.55 18.33 -0.37
CA PRO A 81 0.81 17.50 0.57
C PRO A 81 -0.68 17.86 0.59
N SER A 82 -1.54 16.86 0.69
CA SER A 82 -2.96 17.00 0.99
C SER A 82 -3.40 15.93 1.99
N VAL A 83 -4.60 16.08 2.53
CA VAL A 83 -5.19 15.11 3.47
C VAL A 83 -6.61 14.81 3.00
N MET A 84 -6.99 13.53 3.02
CA MET A 84 -8.37 13.10 2.81
C MET A 84 -8.96 12.64 4.14
N GLU A 85 -9.69 13.54 4.79
CA GLU A 85 -10.53 13.24 5.95
C GLU A 85 -11.82 12.54 5.49
N VAL A 86 -12.33 11.61 6.30
CA VAL A 86 -13.61 10.92 6.07
C VAL A 86 -14.68 11.31 7.10
N TRP A 87 -14.32 12.02 8.18
CA TRP A 87 -15.27 12.59 9.14
C TRP A 87 -15.77 13.97 8.66
N ILE A 88 -16.41 13.99 7.49
CA ILE A 88 -16.76 15.22 6.76
C ILE A 88 -18.25 15.57 6.84
N ASN A 89 -18.58 16.77 6.35
CA ASN A 89 -19.95 17.21 6.08
C ASN A 89 -20.14 17.45 4.58
N SER A 90 -21.09 16.74 3.95
CA SER A 90 -21.26 16.75 2.48
C SER A 90 -21.46 18.13 1.83
N PRO A 91 -22.04 19.17 2.46
CA PRO A 91 -22.12 20.50 1.84
C PRO A 91 -20.76 21.15 1.56
N TYR A 92 -19.68 20.68 2.19
CA TYR A 92 -18.32 21.21 2.05
C TYR A 92 -17.37 20.26 1.33
N GLN A 93 -17.85 19.10 0.87
CA GLN A 93 -17.09 18.13 0.08
C GLN A 93 -17.76 17.95 -1.29
N SER A 94 -17.21 18.58 -2.31
CA SER A 94 -17.76 18.53 -3.67
C SER A 94 -17.17 17.39 -4.52
N GLN A 95 -16.05 16.80 -4.10
CA GLN A 95 -15.39 15.71 -4.81
C GLN A 95 -15.75 14.36 -4.17
N SER A 96 -15.94 13.34 -5.00
CA SER A 96 -16.01 11.96 -4.56
C SER A 96 -14.64 11.44 -4.10
N TRP A 97 -14.63 10.34 -3.35
CA TRP A 97 -13.39 9.66 -2.93
C TRP A 97 -12.52 9.27 -4.13
N GLU A 98 -13.12 8.75 -5.20
CA GLU A 98 -12.39 8.40 -6.43
C GLU A 98 -11.75 9.62 -7.10
N GLU A 99 -12.48 10.74 -7.20
CA GLU A 99 -11.93 11.97 -7.78
C GLU A 99 -10.74 12.49 -6.97
N ILE A 100 -10.80 12.42 -5.64
CA ILE A 100 -9.68 12.83 -4.78
C ILE A 100 -8.48 11.89 -5.00
N LEU A 101 -8.68 10.58 -4.80
CA LEU A 101 -7.61 9.59 -4.80
C LEU A 101 -6.97 9.39 -6.18
N THR A 102 -7.70 9.63 -7.28
CA THR A 102 -7.15 9.52 -8.63
C THR A 102 -6.58 10.83 -9.19
N SER A 103 -6.59 11.92 -8.40
CA SER A 103 -6.06 13.24 -8.79
C SER A 103 -4.65 13.56 -8.25
N VAL A 104 -4.10 12.65 -7.46
CA VAL A 104 -2.76 12.74 -6.84
C VAL A 104 -1.78 11.80 -7.51
N ASP A 105 -0.53 11.83 -7.08
CA ASP A 105 0.56 11.01 -7.63
C ASP A 105 0.94 9.86 -6.69
N ALA A 106 0.74 10.06 -5.39
CA ALA A 106 0.87 9.03 -4.37
C ALA A 106 -0.20 9.18 -3.27
N ILE A 107 -0.49 8.07 -2.60
CA ILE A 107 -1.38 8.00 -1.44
C ILE A 107 -0.62 7.34 -0.29
N ILE A 108 -0.55 7.99 0.86
CA ILE A 108 0.06 7.46 2.09
C ILE A 108 -1.04 7.22 3.12
N VAL A 109 -1.12 6.00 3.63
CA VAL A 109 -2.03 5.62 4.73
C VAL A 109 -1.27 5.59 6.04
N GLY A 110 -1.78 6.30 7.04
CA GLY A 110 -1.16 6.40 8.36
C GLY A 110 -1.39 5.19 9.26
N GLY A 111 -0.70 5.16 10.39
CA GLY A 111 -0.90 4.17 11.46
C GLY A 111 -2.15 4.44 12.32
N GLY A 112 -2.55 3.44 13.09
CA GLY A 112 -3.69 3.50 14.01
C GLY A 112 -4.44 2.17 14.12
N ASN A 113 -5.76 2.22 14.23
CA ASN A 113 -6.63 1.05 14.32
C ASN A 113 -7.04 0.56 12.91
N THR A 114 -6.39 -0.50 12.42
CA THR A 114 -6.65 -1.07 11.10
C THR A 114 -8.09 -1.55 10.94
N LEU A 115 -8.66 -2.19 11.97
CA LEU A 115 -10.02 -2.74 11.90
C LEU A 115 -11.05 -1.64 11.65
N ASN A 116 -10.98 -0.55 12.42
CA ASN A 116 -11.90 0.57 12.28
C ASN A 116 -11.73 1.28 10.94
N MET A 117 -10.48 1.47 10.49
CA MET A 117 -10.18 2.05 9.18
C MET A 117 -10.86 1.28 8.06
N LEU A 118 -10.63 -0.04 8.01
CA LEU A 118 -11.18 -0.90 6.96
C LEU A 118 -12.70 -0.96 6.99
N ALA A 119 -13.30 -1.04 8.19
CA ALA A 119 -14.76 -1.00 8.34
C ALA A 119 -15.37 0.31 7.82
N ILE A 120 -14.72 1.45 8.09
CA ILE A 120 -15.15 2.76 7.59
C ILE A 120 -14.98 2.84 6.08
N TRP A 121 -13.83 2.40 5.56
CA TRP A 121 -13.58 2.45 4.12
C TRP A 121 -14.56 1.60 3.33
N GLN A 122 -14.87 0.39 3.79
CA GLN A 122 -15.89 -0.45 3.17
C GLN A 122 -17.27 0.21 3.19
N ALA A 123 -17.66 0.81 4.32
CA ALA A 123 -18.96 1.48 4.45
C ALA A 123 -19.07 2.75 3.57
N GLN A 124 -17.94 3.36 3.21
CA GLN A 124 -17.84 4.59 2.42
C GLN A 124 -17.41 4.31 0.96
N GLU A 125 -17.20 3.05 0.58
CA GLU A 125 -16.69 2.63 -0.74
C GLU A 125 -15.31 3.22 -1.10
N ILE A 126 -14.50 3.54 -0.09
CA ILE A 126 -13.14 4.08 -0.25
C ILE A 126 -12.17 2.98 -0.70
N ASP A 127 -12.41 1.74 -0.29
CA ASP A 127 -11.71 0.54 -0.76
C ASP A 127 -11.76 0.41 -2.30
N GLN A 128 -12.93 0.62 -2.90
CA GLN A 128 -13.09 0.61 -4.35
C GLN A 128 -12.40 1.80 -5.03
N ALA A 129 -12.40 2.97 -4.38
CA ALA A 129 -11.71 4.15 -4.90
C ALA A 129 -10.18 3.99 -4.87
N LEU A 130 -9.65 3.35 -3.83
CA LEU A 130 -8.23 2.98 -3.71
C LEU A 130 -7.82 1.96 -4.78
N GLU A 131 -8.65 0.95 -5.05
CA GLU A 131 -8.38 -0.04 -6.10
C GLU A 131 -8.25 0.66 -7.47
N LYS A 132 -9.16 1.57 -7.79
CA LYS A 132 -9.10 2.37 -9.02
C LYS A 132 -7.87 3.27 -9.09
N ALA A 133 -7.42 3.84 -7.96
CA ALA A 133 -6.20 4.62 -7.92
C ALA A 133 -4.97 3.74 -8.19
N TYR A 134 -4.92 2.56 -7.58
CA TYR A 134 -3.84 1.59 -7.77
C TYR A 134 -3.74 1.13 -9.23
N GLU A 135 -4.87 0.77 -9.85
CA GLU A 135 -4.95 0.36 -11.26
C GLU A 135 -4.61 1.51 -12.24
N LYS A 136 -4.69 2.77 -11.80
CA LYS A 136 -4.22 3.94 -12.57
C LYS A 136 -2.73 4.23 -12.40
N GLY A 137 -2.00 3.42 -11.61
CA GLY A 137 -0.58 3.60 -11.34
C GLY A 137 -0.27 4.69 -10.33
N ILE A 138 -1.24 5.07 -9.48
CA ILE A 138 -0.95 5.92 -8.32
C ILE A 138 -0.14 5.10 -7.32
N VAL A 139 0.98 5.64 -6.83
CA VAL A 139 1.81 4.96 -5.83
C VAL A 139 1.01 4.85 -4.54
N LEU A 140 0.78 3.63 -4.06
CA LEU A 140 0.20 3.40 -2.75
C LEU A 140 1.31 3.17 -1.74
N ALA A 141 1.16 3.72 -0.54
CA ALA A 141 2.10 3.48 0.52
C ALA A 141 1.40 3.52 1.88
N GLY A 142 2.02 2.94 2.90
CA GLY A 142 1.51 3.09 4.25
C GLY A 142 2.43 2.58 5.35
N GLY A 143 2.29 3.19 6.51
CA GLY A 143 3.00 2.85 7.73
C GLY A 143 2.11 2.14 8.73
N SER A 144 2.63 1.12 9.43
CA SER A 144 1.91 0.43 10.52
C SER A 144 0.56 -0.12 10.04
N ALA A 145 -0.58 0.35 10.55
CA ALA A 145 -1.91 -0.02 10.05
C ALA A 145 -2.08 0.17 8.53
N GLY A 146 -1.55 1.28 8.00
CA GLY A 146 -1.55 1.56 6.57
C GLY A 146 -0.63 0.65 5.76
N SER A 147 0.36 0.01 6.39
CA SER A 147 1.18 -1.01 5.73
C SER A 147 0.43 -2.35 5.62
N LEU A 148 -0.31 -2.69 6.67
CA LEU A 148 -1.04 -3.96 6.81
C LEU A 148 -2.29 -4.04 5.95
N CYS A 149 -2.96 -2.91 5.68
CA CYS A 149 -4.25 -2.92 4.97
C CYS A 149 -4.15 -3.42 3.52
N TRP A 150 -2.97 -3.45 2.90
CA TRP A 150 -2.79 -3.89 1.52
C TRP A 150 -2.74 -5.40 1.33
N PHE A 151 -2.51 -6.14 2.40
CA PHE A 151 -2.33 -7.58 2.41
C PHE A 151 -3.65 -8.34 2.60
N GLU A 152 -3.65 -9.67 2.44
CA GLU A 152 -4.82 -10.50 2.74
C GLU A 152 -5.25 -10.39 4.20
N GLY A 153 -4.27 -10.23 5.09
CA GLY A 153 -4.50 -10.01 6.51
C GLY A 153 -3.21 -9.96 7.31
N GLY A 154 -3.33 -9.79 8.62
CA GLY A 154 -2.15 -9.70 9.47
C GLY A 154 -2.48 -9.49 10.93
N THR A 155 -1.43 -9.44 11.75
CA THR A 155 -1.56 -9.21 13.19
C THR A 155 -1.95 -7.76 13.48
N THR A 156 -2.93 -7.55 14.35
CA THR A 156 -3.41 -6.23 14.76
C THR A 156 -3.69 -6.17 16.26
N ASP A 157 -3.51 -4.98 16.82
CA ASP A 157 -3.87 -4.55 18.18
C ASP A 157 -5.21 -3.79 18.21
N SER A 158 -6.01 -3.88 17.13
CA SER A 158 -7.26 -3.12 16.98
C SER A 158 -8.36 -3.47 17.99
N ARG A 159 -8.22 -4.57 18.74
CA ARG A 159 -9.19 -5.07 19.71
C ARG A 159 -8.58 -5.04 21.11
N PRO A 160 -9.38 -4.76 22.15
CA PRO A 160 -8.89 -4.82 23.52
C PRO A 160 -8.43 -6.25 23.88
N GLN A 161 -7.68 -6.36 24.99
CA GLN A 161 -7.24 -7.59 25.64
C GLN A 161 -6.01 -8.27 25.00
N GLU A 162 -6.03 -8.56 23.70
CA GLU A 162 -4.96 -9.31 23.05
C GLU A 162 -4.81 -8.92 21.57
N LEU A 163 -3.60 -9.15 21.04
CA LEU A 163 -3.37 -9.08 19.60
C LEU A 163 -4.23 -10.12 18.89
N SER A 164 -4.76 -9.76 17.73
CA SER A 164 -5.64 -10.61 16.92
C SER A 164 -5.27 -10.52 15.43
N ILE A 165 -6.02 -11.20 14.57
CA ILE A 165 -5.92 -11.05 13.11
C ILE A 165 -6.99 -10.08 12.61
N VAL A 166 -6.69 -9.39 11.53
CA VAL A 166 -7.65 -8.68 10.68
C VAL A 166 -7.41 -9.04 9.22
N GLU A 167 -8.48 -9.14 8.44
CA GLU A 167 -8.44 -9.25 6.98
C GLU A 167 -8.17 -7.86 6.39
N GLY A 168 -7.32 -7.77 5.37
CA GLY A 168 -7.03 -6.52 4.66
C GLY A 168 -7.78 -6.42 3.33
N LEU A 169 -7.31 -5.53 2.45
CA LEU A 169 -7.84 -5.30 1.10
C LEU A 169 -7.38 -6.37 0.09
N ALA A 170 -6.41 -7.21 0.46
CA ALA A 170 -5.92 -8.33 -0.35
C ALA A 170 -5.37 -7.93 -1.74
N TYR A 171 -4.72 -6.77 -1.87
CA TYR A 171 -3.97 -6.42 -3.08
C TYR A 171 -2.72 -7.29 -3.23
N LEU A 172 -2.13 -7.68 -2.10
CA LEU A 172 -1.01 -8.62 -2.04
C LEU A 172 -1.48 -9.95 -1.43
N PRO A 173 -1.25 -11.11 -2.08
CA PRO A 173 -1.73 -12.43 -1.67
C PRO A 173 -0.83 -13.06 -0.58
N TYR A 174 -0.53 -12.27 0.45
CA TYR A 174 0.36 -12.61 1.55
C TYR A 174 -0.22 -12.02 2.84
N SER A 175 0.23 -12.53 3.99
CA SER A 175 -0.03 -11.86 5.25
C SER A 175 1.04 -10.80 5.57
N HIS A 176 0.79 -9.94 6.55
CA HIS A 176 1.77 -8.94 6.99
C HIS A 176 1.85 -8.74 8.51
N CYS A 177 3.06 -8.42 8.99
CA CYS A 177 3.31 -8.06 10.38
C CYS A 177 4.18 -6.78 10.47
N PRO A 178 3.58 -5.61 10.73
CA PRO A 178 4.34 -4.40 11.08
C PRO A 178 4.86 -4.50 12.52
N HIS A 179 5.78 -3.61 12.91
CA HIS A 179 6.36 -3.56 14.26
C HIS A 179 7.00 -4.88 14.71
N TYR A 180 7.61 -5.60 13.77
CA TYR A 180 7.89 -7.02 13.93
C TYR A 180 8.76 -7.36 15.15
N THR A 181 9.79 -6.56 15.40
CA THR A 181 10.72 -6.76 16.54
C THR A 181 10.54 -5.77 17.68
N SER A 182 9.89 -4.63 17.45
CA SER A 182 9.69 -3.58 18.45
C SER A 182 8.60 -3.93 19.47
N GLU A 183 7.63 -4.75 19.07
CA GLU A 183 6.58 -5.29 19.94
C GLU A 183 6.79 -6.79 20.17
N GLU A 184 7.29 -7.17 21.35
CA GLU A 184 7.75 -8.53 21.68
C GLU A 184 6.74 -9.64 21.38
N SER A 185 5.44 -9.35 21.47
CA SER A 185 4.37 -10.32 21.22
C SER A 185 4.04 -10.54 19.75
N ARG A 186 4.42 -9.64 18.83
CA ARG A 186 4.04 -9.72 17.42
C ARG A 186 4.70 -10.87 16.68
N ARG A 187 6.03 -10.99 16.78
CA ARG A 187 6.78 -12.04 16.09
C ARG A 187 6.34 -13.46 16.48
N PRO A 188 6.23 -13.81 17.78
CA PRO A 188 5.70 -15.12 18.20
C PRO A 188 4.27 -15.38 17.73
N LEU A 189 3.38 -14.39 17.82
CA LEU A 189 1.99 -14.54 17.38
C LEU A 189 1.90 -14.71 15.86
N TYR A 190 2.71 -13.99 15.10
CA TYR A 190 2.74 -14.10 13.65
C TYR A 190 3.21 -15.50 13.22
N HIS A 191 4.26 -16.02 13.87
CA HIS A 191 4.73 -17.39 13.71
C HIS A 191 3.63 -18.43 13.99
N GLU A 192 2.94 -18.31 15.13
CA GLU A 192 1.85 -19.22 15.51
C GLU A 192 0.70 -19.21 14.48
N ASN A 193 0.32 -18.03 14.00
CA ASN A 193 -0.76 -17.89 13.02
C ASN A 193 -0.39 -18.46 11.65
N ILE A 194 0.87 -18.34 11.23
CA ILE A 194 1.37 -18.97 10.00
C ILE A 194 1.45 -20.50 10.16
N LEU A 195 2.00 -21.00 11.28
CA LEU A 195 2.10 -22.45 11.56
C LEU A 195 0.73 -23.14 11.64
N SER A 196 -0.25 -22.48 12.24
CA SER A 196 -1.63 -23.01 12.35
C SER A 196 -2.44 -22.87 11.06
N GLY A 197 -1.95 -22.10 10.09
CA GLY A 197 -2.66 -21.78 8.84
C GLY A 197 -3.75 -20.72 8.99
N ALA A 198 -3.80 -20.01 10.11
CA ALA A 198 -4.69 -18.86 10.31
C ALA A 198 -4.27 -17.63 9.47
N LEU A 199 -2.98 -17.53 9.14
CA LEU A 199 -2.43 -16.58 8.17
C LEU A 199 -1.64 -17.32 7.08
N SER A 200 -1.66 -16.78 5.85
CA SER A 200 -0.75 -17.21 4.78
C SER A 200 0.70 -16.85 5.13
N PRO A 201 1.71 -17.53 4.55
CA PRO A 201 3.09 -17.01 4.56
C PRO A 201 3.13 -15.57 4.07
N GLY A 202 4.05 -14.76 4.61
CA GLY A 202 3.98 -13.34 4.33
C GLY A 202 5.17 -12.54 4.79
N TYR A 203 5.00 -11.23 4.78
CA TYR A 203 6.08 -10.28 4.99
C TYR A 203 6.01 -9.67 6.38
N ALA A 204 7.16 -9.44 6.99
CA ALA A 204 7.25 -8.74 8.25
C ALA A 204 8.25 -7.59 8.13
N CYS A 205 7.98 -6.48 8.80
CA CYS A 205 8.83 -5.29 8.77
C CYS A 205 9.03 -4.74 10.17
N ASP A 206 10.30 -4.47 10.51
CA ASP A 206 10.64 -3.65 11.65
C ASP A 206 10.19 -2.20 11.46
N ASP A 207 10.13 -1.41 12.54
CA ASP A 207 9.57 -0.05 12.56
C ASP A 207 10.16 0.87 11.48
N ARG A 208 11.43 0.64 11.15
CA ARG A 208 12.17 1.48 10.21
C ARG A 208 12.63 0.75 8.96
N ALA A 209 11.97 -0.37 8.66
CA ALA A 209 12.16 -1.13 7.44
C ALA A 209 10.87 -1.16 6.61
N GLY A 210 11.02 -1.35 5.30
CA GLY A 210 9.91 -1.38 4.37
C GLY A 210 10.22 -2.16 3.10
N LEU A 211 9.17 -2.45 2.34
CA LEU A 211 9.23 -3.27 1.13
C LEU A 211 8.50 -2.57 -0.02
N VAL A 212 9.15 -2.51 -1.17
CA VAL A 212 8.53 -2.01 -2.40
C VAL A 212 8.06 -3.20 -3.23
N PHE A 213 6.80 -3.16 -3.63
CA PHE A 213 6.18 -4.08 -4.57
C PHE A 213 5.88 -3.35 -5.87
N VAL A 214 6.17 -4.01 -7.00
CA VAL A 214 5.82 -3.53 -8.33
C VAL A 214 5.05 -4.64 -9.04
N ASN A 215 3.86 -4.31 -9.54
CA ASN A 215 2.93 -5.25 -10.15
C ASN A 215 2.69 -6.48 -9.25
N ASP A 216 2.39 -6.19 -7.98
CA ASP A 216 2.04 -7.15 -6.93
C ASP A 216 3.17 -8.16 -6.58
N ARG A 217 4.42 -7.86 -6.97
CA ARG A 217 5.61 -8.67 -6.70
C ARG A 217 6.65 -7.87 -5.94
N LEU A 218 7.32 -8.51 -4.97
CA LEU A 218 8.43 -7.90 -4.24
C LEU A 218 9.50 -7.44 -5.24
N SER A 219 9.86 -6.16 -5.15
CA SER A 219 10.94 -5.55 -5.93
C SER A 219 12.23 -5.49 -5.11
N HIS A 220 12.18 -4.85 -3.94
CA HIS A 220 13.35 -4.67 -3.07
C HIS A 220 12.93 -4.22 -1.65
N GLY A 221 13.83 -4.39 -0.68
CA GLY A 221 13.71 -3.84 0.66
C GLY A 221 14.35 -2.46 0.79
N MET A 222 13.83 -1.69 1.74
CA MET A 222 14.34 -0.37 2.14
C MET A 222 14.40 -0.28 3.66
N THR A 223 15.35 0.49 4.20
CA THR A 223 15.50 0.68 5.64
C THR A 223 16.04 2.08 5.96
N LEU A 224 15.79 2.62 7.15
CA LEU A 224 16.45 3.85 7.59
C LEU A 224 17.82 3.57 8.22
N ASP A 225 18.07 2.34 8.68
CA ASP A 225 19.40 1.94 9.18
C ASP A 225 19.67 0.44 9.12
N GLU A 226 20.92 0.07 9.30
CA GLU A 226 21.42 -1.30 9.17
C GLU A 226 20.90 -2.29 10.23
N ASN A 227 20.17 -1.84 11.26
CA ASN A 227 19.66 -2.67 12.36
C ASN A 227 18.15 -2.92 12.28
N GLN A 228 17.54 -2.60 11.15
CA GLN A 228 16.10 -2.68 10.93
C GLN A 228 15.87 -3.42 9.63
N HIS A 229 15.11 -4.50 9.72
CA HIS A 229 15.05 -5.50 8.67
C HIS A 229 13.61 -5.80 8.28
N SER A 230 13.48 -6.36 7.09
CA SER A 230 12.25 -6.96 6.60
C SER A 230 12.50 -8.44 6.33
N TYR A 231 11.45 -9.24 6.47
CA TYR A 231 11.54 -10.70 6.39
C TYR A 231 10.42 -11.24 5.52
N PHE A 232 10.69 -12.35 4.83
CA PHE A 232 9.65 -13.26 4.37
C PHE A 232 9.56 -14.44 5.35
N VAL A 233 8.38 -14.64 5.93
CA VAL A 233 8.12 -15.64 6.96
C VAL A 233 7.25 -16.75 6.38
N THR A 234 7.75 -17.98 6.45
CA THR A 234 7.10 -19.16 5.85
C THR A 234 7.28 -20.41 6.72
N VAL A 235 6.66 -21.52 6.32
CA VAL A 235 6.81 -22.83 6.96
C VAL A 235 7.57 -23.77 6.04
N LYS A 236 8.62 -24.40 6.57
CA LYS A 236 9.36 -25.47 5.90
C LYS A 236 9.52 -26.64 6.86
N ASP A 237 9.15 -27.83 6.40
CA ASP A 237 9.22 -29.07 7.20
C ASP A 237 8.51 -28.98 8.57
N GLY A 238 7.46 -28.15 8.67
CA GLY A 238 6.68 -27.94 9.89
C GLY A 238 7.26 -26.90 10.85
N GLU A 239 8.35 -26.22 10.49
CA GLU A 239 9.01 -25.19 11.29
C GLU A 239 8.96 -23.83 10.59
N ILE A 240 8.99 -22.76 11.39
CA ILE A 240 9.09 -21.39 10.87
C ILE A 240 10.47 -21.16 10.28
N VAL A 241 10.49 -20.56 9.09
CA VAL A 241 11.68 -20.02 8.44
C VAL A 241 11.46 -18.54 8.21
N GLU A 242 12.45 -17.74 8.61
CA GLU A 242 12.50 -16.31 8.36
C GLU A 242 13.65 -16.02 7.40
N GLU A 243 13.33 -15.55 6.21
CA GLU A 243 14.30 -15.13 5.20
C GLU A 243 14.40 -13.61 5.25
N GLU A 244 15.53 -13.08 5.71
CA GLU A 244 15.80 -11.65 5.68
C GLU A 244 15.86 -11.14 4.24
N ILE A 245 15.23 -10.00 3.98
CA ILE A 245 15.19 -9.35 2.68
C ILE A 245 16.28 -8.28 2.65
N GLU A 246 17.19 -8.39 1.67
CA GLU A 246 18.23 -7.38 1.46
C GLU A 246 17.61 -6.01 1.21
N ALA A 247 18.06 -5.02 1.98
CA ALA A 247 17.52 -3.67 1.97
C ALA A 247 18.58 -2.62 1.67
N LYS A 248 18.15 -1.54 1.00
CA LYS A 248 18.96 -0.33 0.81
C LYS A 248 18.56 0.71 1.85
N VAL A 249 19.51 1.56 2.24
CA VAL A 249 19.23 2.69 3.13
C VAL A 249 18.46 3.77 2.35
N MET A 250 17.38 4.31 2.93
CA MET A 250 16.68 5.48 2.41
C MET A 250 17.56 6.72 2.63
N GLU A 251 17.87 7.45 1.56
CA GLU A 251 18.69 8.67 1.58
C GLU A 251 17.85 9.93 1.75
#